data_AF-A0A926JIU6-F1
#
_entry.id   AF-A0A926JIU6-F1
#
_cell.length_a   1.000
_cell.length_b   1.000
_cell.length_c   1.000
_cell.angle_alpha   90.00
_cell.angle_beta   90.00
_cell.angle_gamma   90.00
#
_symmetry.space_group_name_H-M   'P 1'
#
loop_
_entity.id
_entity.type
_entity.pdbx_description
1 polymer ?
#
loop_
_entity_poly.entity_id
_entity_poly.type
_entity_poly.pdbx_seq_one_letter_code
_entity_poly.pdbx_strand_id
1 'polypeptide(L)'
;MALQPLAIHDLADAVLGCVCAALEETATKVEGQPPCPDCRTCVVPGAVAWDGCEDPCTGEAGGQLSVSVARIYPSTTSTFPSEDRTVRDLRECAPLPVTAVELVVTLLRCAPGPTEEGCPPSCEEQEAAARVLHVDAFTVYNALLCCVPRTGGGRRGRKFVLGASRVVGPQGGCVGIEQRVTVALPGCDPCPVFEGSAA
;
A
#
# COMPACT_ATOMS: atom_id res chain seq x y z
N MET A 1 10.32 -24.36 -3.05
CA MET A 1 9.06 -23.65 -2.94
C MET A 1 9.25 -22.17 -3.26
N ALA A 2 9.15 -21.85 -4.55
CA ALA A 2 9.05 -20.53 -5.12
C ALA A 2 7.67 -19.90 -4.84
N LEU A 3 7.56 -18.60 -5.12
CA LEU A 3 6.30 -17.88 -5.12
C LEU A 3 5.59 -18.06 -6.47
N GLN A 4 4.26 -18.06 -6.45
CA GLN A 4 3.45 -17.93 -7.66
C GLN A 4 3.79 -16.62 -8.36
N PRO A 5 3.91 -16.59 -9.71
CA PRO A 5 4.35 -15.40 -10.45
C PRO A 5 3.55 -14.13 -10.14
N LEU A 6 2.24 -14.27 -9.88
CA LEU A 6 1.34 -13.15 -9.60
C LEU A 6 1.06 -12.94 -8.10
N ALA A 7 1.63 -13.75 -7.19
CA ALA A 7 1.29 -13.67 -5.76
C ALA A 7 1.47 -12.28 -5.14
N ILE A 8 2.46 -11.52 -5.62
CA ILE A 8 2.74 -10.16 -5.16
C ILE A 8 1.74 -9.17 -5.76
N HIS A 9 1.43 -9.33 -7.05
CA HIS A 9 0.47 -8.48 -7.74
C HIS A 9 -0.94 -8.67 -7.16
N ASP A 10 -1.39 -9.90 -7.00
CA ASP A 10 -2.69 -10.25 -6.42
C ASP A 10 -2.82 -9.73 -4.98
N LEU A 11 -1.71 -9.76 -4.22
CA LEU A 11 -1.67 -9.17 -2.89
C LEU A 11 -1.82 -7.65 -2.95
N ALA A 12 -1.08 -6.97 -3.83
CA ALA A 12 -1.15 -5.52 -3.97
C ALA A 12 -2.54 -5.06 -4.43
N ASP A 13 -3.15 -5.78 -5.37
CA ASP A 13 -4.50 -5.51 -5.87
C ASP A 13 -5.57 -5.75 -4.79
N ALA A 14 -5.46 -6.84 -4.03
CA ALA A 14 -6.34 -7.09 -2.89
C ALA A 14 -6.24 -6.01 -1.80
N VAL A 15 -5.01 -5.52 -1.54
CA VAL A 15 -4.79 -4.40 -0.61
C VAL A 15 -5.42 -3.12 -1.15
N LEU A 16 -5.22 -2.82 -2.44
CA LEU A 16 -5.81 -1.65 -3.11
C LEU A 16 -7.33 -1.65 -2.98
N GLY A 17 -7.98 -2.77 -3.35
CA GLY A 17 -9.43 -2.92 -3.27
C GLY A 17 -9.97 -2.79 -1.84
N CYS A 18 -9.24 -3.29 -0.85
CA CYS A 18 -9.63 -3.17 0.55
C CYS A 18 -9.54 -1.75 1.09
N VAL A 19 -8.48 -1.02 0.75
CA VAL A 19 -8.35 0.38 1.14
C VAL A 19 -9.43 1.21 0.46
N CYS A 20 -9.67 0.97 -0.83
CA CYS A 20 -10.71 1.66 -1.59
C CYS A 20 -12.11 1.43 -0.97
N ALA A 21 -12.47 0.18 -0.67
CA ALA A 21 -13.76 -0.14 -0.03
C ALA A 21 -13.92 0.51 1.36
N ALA A 22 -12.84 0.61 2.13
CA ALA A 22 -12.87 1.27 3.44
C ALA A 22 -13.02 2.79 3.34
N LEU A 23 -12.43 3.43 2.32
CA LEU A 23 -12.60 4.85 2.03
C LEU A 23 -14.05 5.14 1.63
N GLU A 24 -14.65 4.31 0.76
CA GLU A 24 -16.07 4.39 0.42
C GLU A 24 -16.96 4.32 1.66
N GLU A 25 -16.75 3.31 2.50
CA GLU A 25 -17.53 3.14 3.73
C GLU A 25 -17.35 4.34 4.67
N THR A 26 -16.15 4.90 4.76
CA THR A 26 -15.86 6.06 5.61
C THR A 26 -16.58 7.31 5.10
N ALA A 27 -16.60 7.54 3.78
CA ALA A 27 -17.30 8.67 3.17
C ALA A 27 -18.81 8.66 3.49
N THR A 28 -19.42 7.48 3.66
CA THR A 28 -20.83 7.39 4.10
C THR A 28 -21.06 7.73 5.57
N LYS A 29 -20.01 7.69 6.41
CA LYS A 29 -20.09 7.86 7.87
C LYS A 29 -19.58 9.21 8.35
N VAL A 30 -18.65 9.83 7.61
CA VAL A 30 -17.97 11.07 8.00
C VAL A 30 -18.32 12.15 6.97
N GLU A 31 -19.14 13.10 7.40
CA GLU A 31 -19.53 14.23 6.55
C GLU A 31 -18.30 15.03 6.08
N GLY A 32 -18.24 15.28 4.77
CA GLY A 32 -17.15 15.97 4.10
C GLY A 32 -15.92 15.10 3.81
N GLN A 33 -15.94 13.80 4.12
CA GLN A 33 -14.84 12.91 3.75
C GLN A 33 -14.97 12.47 2.29
N PRO A 34 -13.93 12.68 1.46
CA PRO A 34 -13.94 12.21 0.08
C PRO A 34 -13.88 10.66 0.01
N PRO A 35 -14.57 10.04 -0.96
CA PRO A 35 -14.55 8.60 -1.19
C PRO A 35 -13.20 8.12 -1.73
N CYS A 36 -13.13 6.87 -2.18
CA CYS A 36 -11.95 6.37 -2.89
C CYS A 36 -11.75 7.17 -4.18
N PRO A 37 -10.51 7.52 -4.58
CA PRO A 37 -10.30 8.19 -5.86
C PRO A 37 -10.73 7.32 -7.05
N ASP A 38 -11.63 7.80 -7.90
CA ASP A 38 -12.21 6.95 -8.96
C ASP A 38 -11.25 6.65 -10.11
N CYS A 39 -10.48 7.65 -10.55
CA CYS A 39 -9.73 7.54 -11.80
C CYS A 39 -8.25 7.21 -11.64
N ARG A 40 -7.71 7.42 -10.43
CA ARG A 40 -6.29 7.19 -10.12
C ARG A 40 -6.14 6.24 -8.94
N THR A 41 -6.75 5.06 -9.09
CA THR A 41 -6.64 3.94 -8.15
C THR A 41 -5.96 2.78 -8.86
N CYS A 42 -4.67 2.54 -8.58
CA CYS A 42 -3.89 1.52 -9.29
C CYS A 42 -2.71 0.96 -8.50
N VAL A 43 -2.28 -0.26 -8.86
CA VAL A 43 -0.98 -0.80 -8.45
C VAL A 43 0.10 -0.19 -9.35
N VAL A 44 1.13 0.41 -8.75
CA VAL A 44 2.20 1.12 -9.46
C VAL A 44 3.57 0.45 -9.23
N PRO A 45 4.53 0.59 -10.16
CA PRO A 45 5.80 -0.15 -10.08
C PRO A 45 6.76 0.34 -9.00
N GLY A 46 6.49 1.47 -8.34
CA GLY A 46 7.39 2.07 -7.35
C GLY A 46 6.87 3.40 -6.79
N ALA A 47 7.75 4.36 -6.58
CA ALA A 47 7.36 5.71 -6.16
C ALA A 47 6.35 6.31 -7.15
N VAL A 48 5.29 6.89 -6.60
CA VAL A 48 4.18 7.41 -7.40
C VAL A 48 4.48 8.83 -7.88
N ALA A 49 4.12 9.16 -9.12
CA ALA A 49 4.14 10.54 -9.60
C ALA A 49 2.93 11.27 -9.01
N TRP A 50 3.15 12.50 -8.51
CA TRP A 50 2.11 13.30 -7.87
C TRP A 50 1.37 14.19 -8.89
N ASP A 51 1.93 14.33 -10.09
CA ASP A 51 1.37 15.17 -11.15
C ASP A 51 -0.04 14.75 -11.51
N GLY A 52 -1.01 15.66 -11.41
CA GLY A 52 -2.41 15.40 -11.72
C GLY A 52 -3.15 14.67 -10.60
N CYS A 53 -2.65 14.65 -9.36
CA CYS A 53 -3.47 14.20 -8.22
C CYS A 53 -4.69 15.12 -8.04
N GLU A 54 -4.59 16.38 -8.47
CA GLU A 54 -5.61 17.40 -8.39
C GLU A 54 -6.71 17.18 -9.43
N ASP A 55 -6.43 16.38 -10.47
CA ASP A 55 -7.35 16.09 -11.55
C ASP A 55 -8.43 15.11 -11.05
N PRO A 56 -9.70 15.54 -10.94
CA PRO A 56 -10.78 14.66 -10.55
C PRO A 56 -11.14 13.65 -11.64
N CYS A 57 -10.60 13.80 -12.85
CA CYS A 57 -10.77 12.99 -14.07
C CYS A 57 -12.24 12.88 -14.57
N THR A 58 -13.24 12.73 -13.70
CA THR A 58 -14.68 12.67 -14.02
C THR A 58 -15.61 13.22 -12.90
N GLY A 59 -15.13 13.87 -11.84
CA GLY A 59 -15.94 14.26 -10.67
C GLY A 59 -15.55 15.58 -9.96
N GLU A 60 -15.96 15.73 -8.68
CA GLU A 60 -15.71 16.94 -7.87
C GLU A 60 -14.46 16.85 -6.96
N ALA A 61 -13.96 15.64 -6.65
CA ALA A 61 -12.84 15.44 -5.74
C ALA A 61 -11.65 14.77 -6.45
N GLY A 62 -10.55 15.52 -6.60
CA GLY A 62 -9.25 14.97 -7.01
C GLY A 62 -8.68 14.01 -5.96
N GLY A 63 -7.75 13.18 -6.39
CA GLY A 63 -6.95 12.33 -5.50
C GLY A 63 -6.31 11.17 -6.24
N GLN A 64 -5.46 10.46 -5.52
CA GLN A 64 -4.78 9.29 -6.06
C GLN A 64 -4.54 8.26 -4.95
N LEU A 65 -4.97 7.03 -5.19
CA LEU A 65 -4.68 5.88 -4.35
C LEU A 65 -3.77 4.93 -5.12
N SER A 66 -2.64 4.57 -4.54
CA SER A 66 -1.72 3.63 -5.17
C SER A 66 -1.13 2.64 -4.18
N VAL A 67 -0.82 1.45 -4.68
CA VAL A 67 -0.07 0.44 -3.94
C VAL A 67 1.18 0.11 -4.75
N SER A 68 2.35 0.15 -4.10
CA SER A 68 3.63 -0.20 -4.70
C SER A 68 4.40 -1.18 -3.83
N VAL A 69 5.31 -1.92 -4.45
CA VAL A 69 6.24 -2.80 -3.74
C VAL A 69 7.49 -2.00 -3.37
N ALA A 70 7.76 -1.82 -2.07
CA ALA A 70 9.00 -1.20 -1.62
C ALA A 70 10.18 -2.16 -1.70
N ARG A 71 9.98 -3.41 -1.26
CA ARG A 71 11.01 -4.45 -1.29
C ARG A 71 10.43 -5.84 -1.09
N ILE A 72 11.18 -6.82 -1.58
CA ILE A 72 10.93 -8.25 -1.40
C ILE A 72 12.20 -8.82 -0.78
N TYR A 73 12.08 -9.53 0.34
CA TYR A 73 13.24 -10.03 1.05
C TYR A 73 12.96 -11.35 1.78
N PRO A 74 14.01 -12.19 1.97
CA PRO A 74 13.90 -13.43 2.74
C PRO A 74 13.59 -13.16 4.22
N SER A 75 12.77 -14.00 4.83
CA SER A 75 12.50 -13.97 6.28
C SER A 75 12.28 -15.38 6.81
N THR A 76 12.29 -15.53 8.14
CA THR A 76 11.86 -16.76 8.81
C THR A 76 10.53 -16.56 9.53
N THR A 77 9.88 -17.67 9.91
CA THR A 77 8.65 -17.63 10.71
C THR A 77 8.85 -17.05 12.11
N SER A 78 10.06 -17.18 12.69
CA SER A 78 10.38 -16.71 14.04
C SER A 78 10.89 -15.27 14.07
N THR A 79 11.50 -14.78 12.99
CA THR A 79 12.10 -13.43 12.94
C THR A 79 11.29 -12.42 12.14
N PHE A 80 10.21 -12.85 11.47
CA PHE A 80 9.34 -11.96 10.68
C PHE A 80 8.89 -10.76 11.52
N PRO A 81 9.04 -9.51 11.01
CA PRO A 81 9.34 -9.12 9.63
C PRO A 81 10.83 -8.85 9.33
N SER A 82 11.76 -9.31 10.15
CA SER A 82 13.20 -9.06 9.96
C SER A 82 13.77 -9.85 8.79
N GLU A 83 14.68 -9.22 8.03
CA GLU A 83 15.39 -9.84 6.92
C GLU A 83 16.31 -10.97 7.41
N ASP A 84 16.19 -12.15 6.78
CA ASP A 84 17.11 -13.26 6.96
C ASP A 84 18.36 -13.03 6.10
N ARG A 85 19.53 -12.92 6.75
CA ARG A 85 20.82 -12.67 6.10
C ARG A 85 21.73 -13.91 6.07
N THR A 86 21.15 -15.08 6.33
CA THR A 86 21.88 -16.34 6.30
C THR A 86 22.37 -16.60 4.87
N VAL A 87 23.68 -16.79 4.72
CA VAL A 87 24.31 -17.16 3.44
C VAL A 87 23.91 -18.59 3.10
N ARG A 88 23.49 -18.83 1.86
CA ARG A 88 23.07 -20.15 1.37
C ARG A 88 24.00 -20.63 0.27
N ASP A 89 24.28 -21.93 0.25
CA ASP A 89 25.02 -22.60 -0.82
C ASP A 89 24.14 -23.62 -1.57
N LEU A 90 24.72 -24.34 -2.54
CA LEU A 90 24.02 -25.37 -3.32
C LEU A 90 23.50 -26.55 -2.47
N ARG A 91 24.06 -26.79 -1.29
CA ARG A 91 23.62 -27.82 -0.35
C ARG A 91 22.43 -27.34 0.49
N GLU A 92 22.24 -26.02 0.57
CA GLU A 92 21.18 -25.32 1.29
C GLU A 92 20.11 -24.72 0.35
N CYS A 93 19.89 -25.34 -0.82
CA CYS A 93 18.79 -25.03 -1.75
C CYS A 93 17.37 -25.28 -1.19
N ALA A 94 17.23 -25.39 0.13
CA ALA A 94 15.94 -25.38 0.77
C ALA A 94 15.27 -24.01 0.53
N PRO A 95 14.03 -23.99 0.00
CA PRO A 95 13.32 -22.74 -0.21
C PRO A 95 13.13 -21.98 1.09
N LEU A 96 13.07 -20.65 0.96
CA LEU A 96 12.76 -19.77 2.07
C LEU A 96 11.40 -20.15 2.66
N PRO A 97 11.31 -20.34 4.00
CA PRO A 97 10.03 -20.64 4.63
C PRO A 97 9.05 -19.47 4.51
N VAL A 98 9.56 -18.23 4.45
CA VAL A 98 8.76 -17.01 4.31
C VAL A 98 9.46 -16.04 3.36
N THR A 99 8.72 -15.52 2.39
CA THR A 99 9.13 -14.32 1.65
C THR A 99 8.35 -13.13 2.20
N ALA A 100 9.05 -12.13 2.70
CA ALA A 100 8.44 -10.89 3.16
C ALA A 100 8.32 -9.91 2.00
N VAL A 101 7.14 -9.34 1.83
CA VAL A 101 6.85 -8.30 0.84
C VAL A 101 6.41 -7.06 1.58
N GLU A 102 7.19 -5.99 1.44
CA GLU A 102 6.82 -4.68 1.97
C GLU A 102 6.11 -3.88 0.88
N LEU A 103 4.85 -3.55 1.13
CA LEU A 103 4.03 -2.70 0.30
C LEU A 103 3.95 -1.29 0.90
N VAL A 104 3.85 -0.29 0.03
CA VAL A 104 3.54 1.09 0.38
C VAL A 104 2.19 1.42 -0.23
N VAL A 105 1.24 1.76 0.63
CA VAL A 105 -0.04 2.34 0.24
C VAL A 105 0.10 3.85 0.30
N THR A 106 -0.07 4.52 -0.83
CA THR A 106 0.01 5.98 -0.92
C THR A 106 -1.36 6.52 -1.28
N LEU A 107 -1.92 7.39 -0.44
CA LEU A 107 -3.17 8.11 -0.70
C LEU A 107 -2.87 9.61 -0.71
N LEU A 108 -3.11 10.25 -1.85
CA LEU A 108 -2.95 11.69 -2.07
C LEU A 108 -4.31 12.34 -2.23
N ARG A 109 -4.44 13.54 -1.65
CA ARG A 109 -5.58 14.46 -1.78
C ARG A 109 -5.07 15.84 -2.18
N CYS A 110 -5.98 16.67 -2.68
CA CYS A 110 -5.67 18.07 -2.97
C CYS A 110 -5.30 18.81 -1.68
N ALA A 111 -4.16 19.50 -1.70
CA ALA A 111 -3.78 20.47 -0.69
C ALA A 111 -4.38 21.84 -1.05
N PRO A 112 -4.82 22.63 -0.06
CA PRO A 112 -5.27 23.98 -0.31
C PRO A 112 -4.10 24.82 -0.88
N GLY A 113 -4.35 25.44 -2.03
CA GLY A 113 -3.39 26.26 -2.77
C GLY A 113 -3.59 27.76 -2.53
N PRO A 114 -2.72 28.61 -3.10
CA PRO A 114 -2.95 30.05 -3.09
C PRO A 114 -4.19 30.42 -3.92
N THR A 115 -4.84 31.54 -3.57
CA THR A 115 -5.96 32.09 -4.34
C THR A 115 -5.49 32.64 -5.69
N GLU A 116 -6.42 33.00 -6.59
CA GLU A 116 -6.09 33.61 -7.88
C GLU A 116 -5.30 34.92 -7.74
N GLU A 117 -5.50 35.65 -6.64
CA GLU A 117 -4.74 36.85 -6.29
C GLU A 117 -3.36 36.57 -5.68
N GLY A 118 -3.00 35.29 -5.51
CA GLY A 118 -1.73 34.85 -4.93
C GLY A 118 -1.69 34.91 -3.40
N CYS A 119 -2.83 35.05 -2.72
CA CYS A 119 -2.90 34.98 -1.27
C CYS A 119 -2.70 33.53 -0.79
N PRO A 120 -1.99 33.29 0.32
CA PRO A 120 -1.85 31.95 0.87
C PRO A 120 -3.21 31.42 1.39
N PRO A 121 -3.39 30.08 1.47
CA PRO A 121 -4.59 29.49 2.01
C PRO A 121 -4.78 29.87 3.48
N SER A 122 -6.04 30.03 3.87
CA SER A 122 -6.45 30.33 5.24
C SER A 122 -6.19 29.16 6.19
N CYS A 123 -6.13 29.44 7.50
CA CYS A 123 -6.03 28.38 8.50
C CYS A 123 -7.25 27.45 8.50
N GLU A 124 -8.43 27.94 8.14
CA GLU A 124 -9.66 27.15 8.06
C GLU A 124 -9.59 26.12 6.92
N GLU A 125 -9.07 26.51 5.76
CA GLU A 125 -8.84 25.60 4.63
C GLU A 125 -7.78 24.53 4.98
N GLN A 126 -6.72 24.94 5.68
CA GLN A 126 -5.70 24.00 6.17
C GLN A 126 -6.24 23.03 7.20
N GLU A 127 -7.08 23.49 8.14
CA GLU A 127 -7.73 22.66 9.14
C GLU A 127 -8.68 21.65 8.50
N ALA A 128 -9.48 22.08 7.51
CA ALA A 128 -10.37 21.20 6.75
C ALA A 128 -9.57 20.10 6.02
N ALA A 129 -8.48 20.47 5.35
CA ALA A 129 -7.60 19.51 4.67
C ALA A 129 -6.92 18.55 5.67
N ALA A 130 -6.46 19.06 6.82
CA ALA A 130 -5.87 18.24 7.87
C ALA A 130 -6.88 17.24 8.45
N ARG A 131 -8.13 17.64 8.66
CA ARG A 131 -9.21 16.74 9.11
C ARG A 131 -9.40 15.59 8.12
N VAL A 132 -9.49 15.88 6.83
CA VAL A 132 -9.61 14.85 5.77
C VAL A 132 -8.43 13.89 5.83
N LEU A 133 -7.22 14.42 5.91
CA LEU A 133 -5.99 13.63 5.94
C LEU A 133 -5.89 12.73 7.18
N HIS A 134 -6.29 13.22 8.36
CA HIS A 134 -6.30 12.42 9.59
C HIS A 134 -7.31 11.27 9.52
N VAL A 135 -8.50 11.51 8.97
CA VAL A 135 -9.52 10.48 8.76
C VAL A 135 -9.01 9.44 7.76
N ASP A 136 -8.46 9.89 6.61
CA ASP A 136 -7.85 9.01 5.62
C ASP A 136 -6.73 8.15 6.24
N ALA A 137 -5.85 8.74 7.05
CA ALA A 137 -4.77 8.03 7.73
C ALA A 137 -5.28 6.88 8.61
N PHE A 138 -6.31 7.17 9.41
CA PHE A 138 -6.92 6.17 10.29
C PHE A 138 -7.70 5.12 9.49
N THR A 139 -8.40 5.51 8.44
CA THR A 139 -9.14 4.59 7.56
C THR A 139 -8.20 3.63 6.85
N VAL A 140 -7.11 4.10 6.25
CA VAL A 140 -6.11 3.24 5.60
C VAL A 140 -5.49 2.28 6.61
N TYR A 141 -5.12 2.76 7.80
CA TYR A 141 -4.58 1.90 8.86
C TYR A 141 -5.54 0.76 9.23
N ASN A 142 -6.81 1.09 9.48
CA ASN A 142 -7.83 0.10 9.84
C ASN A 142 -8.18 -0.85 8.68
N ALA A 143 -8.21 -0.33 7.45
CA ALA A 143 -8.44 -1.15 6.26
C ALA A 143 -7.41 -2.25 6.16
N LEU A 144 -6.12 -1.91 6.33
CA LEU A 144 -5.03 -2.90 6.30
C LEU A 144 -5.11 -3.87 7.47
N LEU A 145 -5.37 -3.37 8.68
CA LEU A 145 -5.50 -4.19 9.88
C LEU A 145 -6.60 -5.26 9.74
N CYS A 146 -7.74 -4.88 9.16
CA CYS A 146 -8.92 -5.73 9.06
C CYS A 146 -8.95 -6.60 7.80
N CYS A 147 -8.42 -6.10 6.67
CA CYS A 147 -8.47 -6.81 5.39
C CYS A 147 -7.28 -7.73 5.16
N VAL A 148 -6.04 -7.30 5.40
CA VAL A 148 -4.84 -8.07 5.02
C VAL A 148 -4.88 -9.52 5.51
N PRO A 149 -5.31 -9.84 6.76
CA PRO A 149 -5.49 -11.22 7.20
C PRO A 149 -6.37 -12.07 6.27
N ARG A 150 -7.43 -11.47 5.70
CA ARG A 150 -8.46 -12.13 4.90
C ARG A 150 -8.08 -12.31 3.44
N THR A 151 -7.04 -11.61 2.96
CA THR A 151 -6.55 -11.74 1.57
C THR A 151 -5.84 -13.07 1.30
N GLY A 152 -5.67 -13.93 2.32
CA GLY A 152 -5.08 -15.26 2.18
C GLY A 152 -6.13 -16.36 2.22
N GLY A 153 -6.06 -17.32 1.29
CA GLY A 153 -7.05 -18.43 1.20
C GLY A 153 -7.00 -19.48 2.32
N GLY A 154 -6.18 -19.28 3.36
CA GLY A 154 -5.97 -20.25 4.44
C GLY A 154 -6.75 -19.91 5.72
N ARG A 155 -7.08 -20.94 6.53
CA ARG A 155 -7.85 -20.83 7.79
C ARG A 155 -7.27 -19.86 8.83
N ARG A 156 -5.95 -19.58 8.77
CA ARG A 156 -5.25 -18.68 9.72
C ARG A 156 -5.02 -17.27 9.16
N GLY A 157 -5.42 -17.01 7.92
CA GLY A 157 -5.16 -15.74 7.24
C GLY A 157 -3.67 -15.48 6.94
N ARG A 158 -3.38 -14.31 6.35
CA ARG A 158 -2.00 -13.86 6.14
C ARG A 158 -1.39 -13.32 7.43
N LYS A 159 -0.09 -13.56 7.62
CA LYS A 159 0.70 -12.87 8.65
C LYS A 159 1.22 -11.56 8.07
N PHE A 160 1.14 -10.49 8.85
CA PHE A 160 1.56 -9.17 8.42
C PHE A 160 1.97 -8.32 9.61
N VAL A 161 2.71 -7.25 9.34
CA VAL A 161 3.05 -6.19 10.30
C VAL A 161 2.79 -4.85 9.61
N LEU A 162 2.11 -3.95 10.32
CA LEU A 162 1.95 -2.56 9.89
C LEU A 162 3.20 -1.76 10.24
N GLY A 163 3.77 -1.10 9.25
CA GLY A 163 4.83 -0.13 9.45
C GLY A 163 4.30 1.21 9.94
N ALA A 164 5.19 2.16 10.19
CA ALA A 164 4.80 3.52 10.49
C ALA A 164 4.08 4.16 9.30
N SER A 165 2.97 4.85 9.59
CA SER A 165 2.35 5.80 8.66
C SER A 165 3.19 7.07 8.61
N ARG A 166 3.29 7.68 7.43
CA ARG A 166 3.95 8.98 7.25
C ARG A 166 3.03 9.90 6.49
N VAL A 167 2.92 11.15 6.94
CA VAL A 167 2.35 12.23 6.14
C VAL A 167 3.42 12.69 5.16
N VAL A 168 3.03 12.90 3.90
CA VAL A 168 3.90 13.34 2.81
C VAL A 168 3.34 14.60 2.15
N GLY A 169 4.23 15.45 1.65
CA GLY A 169 3.87 16.69 0.93
C GLY A 169 3.95 17.95 1.81
N PRO A 170 3.43 19.10 1.33
CA PRO A 170 2.77 19.28 0.04
C PRO A 170 3.76 19.32 -1.13
N GLN A 171 3.42 18.68 -2.25
CA GLN A 171 4.18 18.76 -3.51
C GLN A 171 3.20 18.77 -4.67
N GLY A 172 3.40 19.66 -5.66
CA GLY A 172 2.51 19.74 -6.83
C GLY A 172 1.03 19.98 -6.50
N GLY A 173 0.72 20.61 -5.35
CA GLY A 173 -0.67 20.81 -4.93
C GLY A 173 -1.32 19.59 -4.25
N CYS A 174 -0.56 18.54 -3.97
CA CYS A 174 -1.04 17.34 -3.28
C CYS A 174 -0.47 17.23 -1.87
N VAL A 175 -1.23 16.65 -0.96
CA VAL A 175 -0.78 16.18 0.35
C VAL A 175 -1.34 14.78 0.58
N GLY A 176 -0.67 13.95 1.36
CA GLY A 176 -1.15 12.59 1.54
C GLY A 176 -0.47 11.80 2.62
N ILE A 177 -0.74 10.51 2.61
CA ILE A 177 -0.14 9.54 3.51
C ILE A 177 0.55 8.41 2.76
N GLU A 178 1.62 7.91 3.34
CA GLU A 178 2.25 6.63 3.01
C GLU A 178 2.11 5.69 4.20
N GLN A 179 1.34 4.61 4.02
CA GLN A 179 1.22 3.55 5.00
C GLN A 179 1.94 2.30 4.51
N ARG A 180 2.91 1.82 5.29
CA ARG A 180 3.67 0.61 4.99
C ARG A 180 3.00 -0.62 5.59
N VAL A 181 2.99 -1.73 4.85
CA VAL A 181 2.59 -3.04 5.37
C VAL A 181 3.53 -4.11 4.86
N THR A 182 4.07 -4.91 5.77
CA THR A 182 4.88 -6.08 5.41
C THR A 182 4.05 -7.33 5.53
N VAL A 183 3.94 -8.12 4.47
CA VAL A 183 3.13 -9.35 4.42
C VAL A 183 4.03 -10.55 4.19
N ALA A 184 3.78 -11.63 4.94
CA ALA A 184 4.44 -12.91 4.76
C ALA A 184 3.74 -13.69 3.66
N LEU A 185 4.44 -13.94 2.55
CA LEU A 185 4.01 -14.87 1.52
C LEU A 185 4.62 -16.26 1.77
N PRO A 186 3.80 -17.33 1.77
CA PRO A 186 4.32 -18.69 1.78
C PRO A 186 4.90 -19.01 0.40
N GLY A 187 6.11 -19.57 0.34
CA GLY A 187 6.56 -20.24 -0.87
C GLY A 187 5.80 -21.55 -1.01
N CYS A 188 5.06 -21.74 -2.11
CA CYS A 188 4.26 -22.95 -2.33
C CYS A 188 4.58 -23.69 -3.64
N ASP A 189 5.41 -23.13 -4.53
CA ASP A 189 5.59 -23.69 -5.88
C ASP A 189 6.91 -24.41 -6.09
N PRO A 190 6.98 -25.50 -6.87
CA PRO A 190 8.28 -26.08 -7.20
C PRO A 190 9.23 -25.03 -7.79
N CYS A 191 10.51 -25.09 -7.40
CA CYS A 191 11.51 -24.24 -8.05
C CYS A 191 11.58 -24.62 -9.54
N PRO A 192 11.79 -23.64 -10.44
CA PRO A 192 11.91 -23.93 -11.86
C PRO A 192 13.06 -24.93 -12.09
N VAL A 193 12.82 -25.91 -12.96
CA VAL A 193 13.84 -26.88 -13.36
C VAL A 193 14.77 -26.19 -14.37
N PHE A 194 16.06 -26.20 -14.09
CA PHE A 194 17.08 -25.71 -15.02
C PHE A 194 17.70 -26.90 -15.75
N GLU A 195 17.80 -26.86 -17.09
CA GLU A 195 18.52 -27.88 -17.85
C GLU A 195 19.98 -27.95 -17.37
N GLY A 196 20.33 -29.05 -16.70
CA GLY A 196 21.62 -29.26 -16.04
C GLY A 196 21.55 -29.61 -14.55
N SER A 197 20.37 -29.57 -13.92
CA SER A 197 20.20 -29.89 -12.48
C SER A 197 20.18 -31.40 -12.15
N ALA A 198 20.90 -32.23 -12.93
CA ALA A 198 21.11 -33.63 -12.62
C ALA A 198 22.37 -33.80 -11.75
N ALA A 199 22.18 -33.84 -10.43
CA ALA A 199 22.99 -34.59 -9.47
C ALA A 199 22.24 -34.72 -8.15
#